data_AF-A0A8C6T7N4-F1
#
_entry.id   AF-A0A8C6T7N4-F1
#
_cell.length_a   1.000
_cell.length_b   1.000
_cell.length_c   1.000
_cell.angle_alpha   90.00
_cell.angle_beta   90.00
_cell.angle_gamma   90.00
#
_symmetry.space_group_name_H-M   'P 1'
#
loop_
_entity.id
_entity.type
_entity.pdbx_description
1 polymer ?
#
loop_
_entity_poly.entity_id
_entity_poly.type
_entity_poly.pdbx_seq_one_letter_code
_entity_poly.pdbx_strand_id
1 'polypeptide(L)' 'MHLLGSTVLFAVLLHAMAAPTDDWQRATSIYNFSASDIDGNLISLEKYRGNVVIITNVASK' A
#
# COMPACT_ATOMS: atom_id res chain seq x y z
N MET A 1 0.60 41.90 -0.38
CA MET A 1 -0.13 40.86 0.37
C MET A 1 -0.80 39.79 -0.52
N HIS A 2 -0.91 39.98 -1.84
CA HIS A 2 -1.55 39.00 -2.74
C HIS A 2 -0.69 37.78 -3.12
N LEU A 3 0.63 37.83 -2.94
CA LEU A 3 1.51 36.72 -3.33
C LEU A 3 1.48 35.57 -2.31
N LEU A 4 1.41 35.88 -1.01
CA LEU A 4 1.32 34.90 0.08
C LEU A 4 0.05 34.03 0.02
N GLY A 5 -1.09 34.62 -0.36
CA GLY A 5 -2.35 33.87 -0.49
C GLY A 5 -2.32 32.83 -1.62
N SER A 6 -1.65 33.16 -2.73
CA SER A 6 -1.50 32.25 -3.87
C SER A 6 -0.60 31.05 -3.53
N THR A 7 0.50 31.29 -2.82
CA THR A 7 1.42 30.20 -2.41
C THR A 7 0.76 29.23 -1.43
N VAL A 8 -0.03 29.76 -0.49
CA VAL A 8 -0.79 28.93 0.46
C VAL A 8 -1.87 28.13 -0.26
N LEU A 9 -2.62 28.75 -1.18
CA LEU A 9 -3.62 28.05 -1.98
C LEU A 9 -3.00 26.95 -2.86
N PHE A 10 -1.86 27.22 -3.48
CA PHE A 10 -1.14 26.26 -4.30
C PHE A 10 -0.59 25.08 -3.47
N ALA A 11 -0.06 25.35 -2.27
CA ALA A 11 0.40 24.31 -1.36
C ALA A 11 -0.73 23.41 -0.84
N VAL A 12 -1.92 24.00 -0.57
CA VAL A 12 -3.12 23.27 -0.18
C VAL A 12 -3.64 22.41 -1.33
N LEU A 13 -3.67 22.95 -2.56
CA LEU A 13 -3.99 22.14 -3.74
C LEU A 13 -2.99 20.98 -3.90
N LEU A 14 -1.68 21.23 -3.82
CA LEU A 14 -0.67 20.19 -4.01
C LEU A 14 -0.77 19.04 -2.99
N HIS A 15 -1.06 19.36 -1.72
CA HIS A 15 -1.31 18.34 -0.69
C HIS A 15 -2.60 17.55 -0.93
N ALA A 16 -3.65 18.19 -1.47
CA ALA A 16 -4.89 17.49 -1.81
C ALA A 16 -4.72 16.48 -2.96
N MET A 17 -3.67 16.62 -3.78
CA MET A 17 -3.33 15.70 -4.88
C MET A 17 -2.25 14.67 -4.50
N ALA A 18 -1.99 14.44 -3.21
CA ALA A 18 -1.07 13.37 -2.81
C ALA A 18 -1.76 12.01 -3.02
N ALA A 19 -1.62 11.44 -4.21
CA ALA A 19 -2.07 10.09 -4.50
C ALA A 19 -1.15 9.06 -3.83
N PRO A 20 -1.67 7.88 -3.44
CA PRO A 20 -0.81 6.82 -2.95
C PRO A 20 0.18 6.40 -4.04
N THR A 21 1.47 6.59 -3.78
CA THR A 21 2.54 6.35 -4.76
C THR A 21 2.89 4.88 -4.84
N ASP A 22 2.81 4.19 -3.71
CA ASP A 22 3.29 2.83 -3.61
C ASP A 22 2.17 1.83 -3.94
N ASP A 23 2.55 0.72 -4.57
CA ASP A 23 1.60 -0.33 -4.96
C ASP A 23 0.81 -0.89 -3.76
N TRP A 24 1.46 -1.01 -2.59
CA TRP A 24 0.81 -1.51 -1.37
C TRP A 24 -0.27 -0.56 -0.85
N GLN A 25 -0.14 0.75 -1.08
CA GLN A 25 -1.13 1.74 -0.66
C GLN A 25 -2.37 1.75 -1.57
N ARG A 26 -2.22 1.30 -2.83
CA ARG A 26 -3.32 1.15 -3.80
C ARG A 26 -3.95 -0.24 -3.80
N ALA A 27 -3.37 -1.21 -3.08
CA ALA A 27 -3.86 -2.57 -3.05
C ALA A 27 -5.24 -2.65 -2.36
N THR A 28 -6.19 -3.31 -3.01
CA THR A 28 -7.56 -3.50 -2.49
C THR A 28 -7.78 -4.90 -1.91
N SER A 29 -6.81 -5.80 -2.10
CA SER A 29 -6.88 -7.19 -1.67
C SER A 29 -5.51 -7.73 -1.33
N ILE A 30 -5.47 -8.71 -0.42
CA ILE A 30 -4.26 -9.48 -0.13
C ILE A 30 -3.72 -10.19 -1.37
N TYR A 31 -4.57 -10.46 -2.37
CA TYR A 31 -4.17 -11.15 -3.59
C TYR A 31 -3.34 -10.28 -4.55
N ASN A 32 -3.24 -8.97 -4.29
CA ASN A 32 -2.35 -8.07 -5.03
C ASN A 32 -0.88 -8.22 -4.61
N PHE A 33 -0.59 -9.02 -3.58
CA PHE A 33 0.74 -9.15 -3.01
C PHE A 33 1.41 -10.48 -3.39
N SER A 34 2.74 -10.47 -3.32
CA SER A 34 3.58 -11.66 -3.35
C SER A 34 4.43 -11.71 -2.08
N ALA A 35 4.83 -12.91 -1.67
CA ALA A 35 5.66 -13.13 -0.50
C ALA A 35 6.66 -14.25 -0.77
N SER A 36 7.84 -14.18 -0.15
CA SER A 36 8.77 -15.31 -0.14
C SER A 36 8.23 -16.38 0.80
N ASP A 37 8.17 -17.63 0.31
CA ASP A 37 7.88 -18.78 1.17
C ASP A 37 9.11 -19.24 1.96
N ILE A 38 8.95 -20.28 2.78
CA ILE A 38 10.00 -20.84 3.64
C ILE A 38 11.17 -21.46 2.85
N ASP A 39 10.94 -21.76 1.57
CA ASP A 39 11.95 -22.32 0.65
C ASP A 39 12.63 -21.22 -0.18
N GLY A 40 12.27 -19.94 0.04
CA GLY A 40 12.84 -18.78 -0.63
C GLY A 40 12.20 -18.44 -1.98
N ASN A 41 11.10 -19.10 -2.37
CA ASN A 41 10.42 -18.81 -3.62
C ASN A 41 9.48 -17.62 -3.46
N LEU A 42 9.51 -16.68 -4.41
CA LEU A 42 8.52 -15.62 -4.48
C LEU A 42 7.20 -16.19 -5.02
N ILE A 43 6.18 -16.25 -4.17
CA ILE A 43 4.85 -16.74 -4.54
C ILE A 43 3.82 -15.61 -4.54
N SER A 44 2.86 -15.67 -5.46
CA SER A 44 1.68 -14.80 -5.41
C SER A 44 0.69 -15.32 -4.36
N LEU A 45 0.10 -14.40 -3.58
CA LEU A 45 -0.97 -14.74 -2.64
C LEU A 45 -2.30 -15.07 -3.34
N GLU A 46 -2.42 -14.78 -4.64
CA GLU A 46 -3.56 -15.18 -5.49
C GLU A 46 -3.88 -16.68 -5.37
N LYS A 47 -2.87 -17.52 -5.09
CA LYS A 47 -3.03 -18.97 -4.92
C LYS A 47 -4.00 -19.37 -3.80
N TYR A 48 -4.31 -18.46 -2.88
CA TYR A 48 -5.24 -18.69 -1.77
C TYR A 48 -6.67 -18.23 -2.06
N ARG A 49 -6.96 -17.65 -3.24
CA ARG A 49 -8.30 -17.19 -3.61
C ARG A 49 -9.33 -18.30 -3.49
N GLY A 50 -10.49 -17.95 -2.93
CA GLY A 50 -11.59 -18.90 -2.70
C GLY A 50 -11.53 -19.61 -1.35
N ASN A 51 -10.44 -19.44 -0.59
CA ASN A 51 -10.31 -19.96 0.77
C ASN A 51 -10.42 -18.84 1.80
N VAL A 52 -10.80 -19.20 3.04
CA VAL A 52 -10.65 -18.31 4.20
C VAL A 52 -9.17 -18.29 4.59
N VAL A 53 -8.59 -17.10 4.72
CA VAL A 53 -7.16 -16.89 5.03
C VAL A 53 -7.01 -16.21 6.39
N ILE A 54 -6.17 -16.77 7.26
CA ILE A 54 -5.75 -16.15 8.51
C ILE A 54 -4.33 -15.64 8.34
N ILE A 55 -4.12 -14.34 8.57
CA ILE A 55 -2.80 -13.70 8.57
C ILE A 55 -2.45 -13.38 10.02
N THR A 56 -1.29 -13.83 10.47
CA THR A 56 -0.81 -13.61 11.82
C THR A 56 0.63 -13.09 11.80
N ASN A 57 0.94 -12.18 12.72
CA ASN A 57 2.32 -11.80 13.01
C ASN A 57 2.84 -12.78 14.07
N VAL A 58 3.87 -13.55 13.73
CA VAL A 58 4.52 -14.49 14.65
C VAL A 58 5.83 -13.88 15.13
N ALA A 59 5.99 -13.78 16.45
CA ALA A 59 7.28 -13.54 17.08
C ALA A 59 7.86 -14.87 17.57
N SER A 60 9.02 -15.28 17.06
CA SER A 60 9.80 -16.42 17.56
C SER A 60 10.90 -15.95 18.50
N LYS A 61 11.28 -16.80 19.47
CA LYS A 61 12.35 -16.55 20.44
C LYS A 61 13.74 -16.79 19.84
#